data_AF-A0A949QCZ4-F1
#
_entry.id   AF-A0A949QCZ4-F1
#
_cell.length_a   1.000
_cell.length_b   1.000
_cell.length_c   1.000
_cell.angle_alpha   90.00
_cell.angle_beta   90.00
_cell.angle_gamma   90.00
#
_symmetry.space_group_name_H-M   'P 1'
#
loop_
_entity.id
_entity.type
_entity.pdbx_description
1 polymer ?
#
loop_
_entity_poly.entity_id
_entity_poly.type
_entity_poly.pdbx_seq_one_letter_code
_entity_poly.pdbx_strand_id
1 'polypeptide(L)'
;MGEKAAQVTFADVMGCYDAKDHIDCSNRGLTSLSGCPEKVKDFNCSGNQLTTLEGAPKKIKGDFNCSGNLLQSLDGAPEEVHGDFDCSDNRLTNLDGSPVFVMGDFSCAGNQLISLRQELGDANHAGCPEVVEGDFNCSRNKLTTLDGVPHIVGGNFDCSDNQLATLKGAPKKIHGDFDCSNNQLTTLEGGPCCIAGDFSCPENQLKSLKGGAREVSGSVDCSGNQLTSLLWSQKKVHGIFDCSGNRLTSLKGAPEEVNAFLCYGNQLTSLKCAPEKVKGHFDCSANQLISLEGAPKKVKGNFNCSGNQLSALDGTLKKVGGDFICVKNYHPFEDAQVRAAYNVKGNCIS
;
A
#
# COMPACT_ATOMS: atom_id res chain seq x y z
N MET A 1 -34.54 -28.39 19.08
CA MET A 1 -34.61 -28.32 17.61
C MET A 1 -34.49 -26.86 17.25
N GLY A 2 -33.30 -26.41 16.85
CA GLY A 2 -33.13 -25.02 16.40
C GLY A 2 -33.81 -24.88 15.03
N GLU A 3 -34.69 -23.90 14.87
CA GLU A 3 -35.17 -23.48 13.55
C GLU A 3 -33.95 -23.20 12.66
N LYS A 4 -33.80 -23.97 11.58
CA LYS A 4 -32.91 -23.56 10.49
C LYS A 4 -33.44 -22.22 10.01
N ALA A 5 -32.60 -21.17 10.06
CA ALA A 5 -32.90 -19.91 9.40
C ALA A 5 -33.33 -20.21 7.96
N ALA A 6 -34.43 -19.60 7.51
CA ALA A 6 -34.93 -19.81 6.16
C ALA A 6 -33.84 -19.38 5.16
N GLN A 7 -33.49 -20.29 4.25
CA GLN A 7 -32.50 -20.02 3.21
C GLN A 7 -33.09 -18.98 2.25
N VAL A 8 -32.37 -17.90 1.99
CA VAL A 8 -32.72 -16.89 0.99
C VAL A 8 -31.87 -17.17 -0.25
N THR A 9 -32.49 -17.76 -1.29
CA THR A 9 -31.77 -18.19 -2.49
C THR A 9 -31.78 -17.12 -3.59
N PHE A 10 -30.86 -17.24 -4.54
CA PHE A 10 -30.88 -16.41 -5.75
C PHE A 10 -32.23 -16.47 -6.46
N ALA A 11 -32.81 -17.66 -6.61
CA ALA A 11 -34.10 -17.85 -7.25
C ALA A 11 -35.25 -17.10 -6.53
N ASP A 12 -35.21 -17.06 -5.19
CA ASP A 12 -36.22 -16.36 -4.38
C ASP A 12 -36.16 -14.83 -4.58
N VAL A 13 -34.95 -14.29 -4.70
CA VAL A 13 -34.71 -12.84 -4.73
C VAL A 13 -34.78 -12.26 -6.15
N MET A 14 -34.25 -12.99 -7.14
CA MET A 14 -34.09 -12.47 -8.50
C MET A 14 -35.21 -12.94 -9.44
N GLY A 15 -35.98 -13.96 -9.06
CA GLY A 15 -37.05 -14.53 -9.90
C GLY A 15 -36.54 -15.15 -11.20
N CYS A 16 -37.38 -15.19 -12.24
CA CYS A 16 -36.98 -15.60 -13.60
C CYS A 16 -36.14 -14.50 -14.27
N TYR A 17 -34.89 -14.34 -13.83
CA TYR A 17 -33.96 -13.36 -14.37
C TYR A 17 -33.35 -13.89 -15.69
N ASP A 18 -33.74 -13.29 -16.82
CA ASP A 18 -33.35 -13.74 -18.16
C ASP A 18 -32.16 -12.94 -18.76
N ALA A 19 -31.55 -12.04 -17.98
CA ALA A 19 -30.34 -11.33 -18.38
C ALA A 19 -29.11 -12.16 -18.04
N LYS A 20 -28.50 -12.75 -19.07
CA LYS A 20 -27.39 -13.73 -18.94
C LYS A 20 -25.99 -13.11 -19.00
N ASP A 21 -25.88 -11.81 -19.30
CA ASP A 21 -24.57 -11.17 -19.41
C ASP A 21 -24.13 -10.63 -18.04
N HIS A 22 -24.91 -9.77 -17.39
CA HIS A 22 -24.51 -9.11 -16.15
C HIS A 22 -25.53 -9.40 -15.04
N ILE A 23 -25.09 -10.06 -13.96
CA ILE A 23 -25.92 -10.37 -12.81
C ILE A 23 -25.39 -9.66 -11.58
N ASP A 24 -26.22 -8.80 -11.00
CA ASP A 24 -25.96 -8.17 -9.71
C ASP A 24 -27.04 -8.57 -8.71
N CYS A 25 -26.64 -9.39 -7.75
CA CYS A 25 -27.45 -9.85 -6.61
C CYS A 25 -26.82 -9.42 -5.27
N SER A 26 -26.01 -8.36 -5.29
CA SER A 26 -25.35 -7.82 -4.11
C SER A 26 -26.33 -7.24 -3.09
N ASN A 27 -25.98 -7.32 -1.80
CA ASN A 27 -26.73 -6.70 -0.70
C ASN A 27 -28.21 -7.12 -0.60
N ARG A 28 -28.52 -8.39 -0.89
CA ARG A 28 -29.89 -8.92 -0.87
C ARG A 28 -30.17 -9.87 0.30
N GLY A 29 -29.21 -10.06 1.20
CA GLY A 29 -29.32 -11.00 2.31
C GLY A 29 -29.33 -12.46 1.87
N LEU A 30 -28.73 -12.77 0.70
CA LEU A 30 -28.63 -14.14 0.20
C LEU A 30 -27.83 -15.02 1.16
N THR A 31 -28.32 -16.23 1.38
CA THR A 31 -27.60 -17.29 2.08
C THR A 31 -27.23 -18.44 1.13
N SER A 32 -27.66 -18.38 -0.14
CA SER A 32 -27.33 -19.37 -1.17
C SER A 32 -27.47 -18.82 -2.58
N LEU A 33 -26.60 -19.29 -3.48
CA LEU A 33 -26.63 -19.00 -4.90
C LEU A 33 -27.41 -20.05 -5.72
N SER A 34 -28.20 -20.90 -5.06
CA SER A 34 -29.03 -21.88 -5.77
C SER A 34 -29.97 -21.21 -6.77
N GLY A 35 -29.96 -21.70 -8.02
CA GLY A 35 -30.74 -21.16 -9.12
C GLY A 35 -30.02 -20.13 -10.00
N CYS A 36 -28.76 -19.81 -9.72
CA CYS A 36 -27.94 -19.02 -10.65
C CYS A 36 -27.73 -19.75 -11.98
N PRO A 37 -27.65 -19.01 -13.10
CA PRO A 37 -27.29 -19.60 -14.39
C PRO A 37 -25.84 -20.08 -14.39
N GLU A 38 -25.54 -21.14 -15.16
CA GLU A 38 -24.19 -21.74 -15.21
C GLU A 38 -23.12 -20.83 -15.84
N LYS A 39 -23.52 -19.91 -16.73
CA LYS A 39 -22.62 -19.04 -17.50
C LYS A 39 -23.13 -17.62 -17.47
N VAL A 40 -22.24 -16.70 -17.12
CA VAL A 40 -22.49 -15.26 -17.13
C VAL A 40 -21.24 -14.52 -17.58
N LYS A 41 -21.41 -13.27 -18.02
CA LYS A 41 -20.25 -12.41 -18.28
C LYS A 41 -19.71 -11.86 -16.96
N ASP A 42 -20.53 -11.14 -16.20
CA ASP A 42 -20.16 -10.61 -14.88
C ASP A 42 -21.14 -11.07 -13.79
N PHE A 43 -20.62 -11.38 -12.61
CA PHE A 43 -21.39 -11.86 -11.47
C PHE A 43 -20.99 -11.14 -10.18
N ASN A 44 -21.92 -10.38 -9.62
CA ASN A 44 -21.75 -9.72 -8.34
C ASN A 44 -22.73 -10.32 -7.30
N CYS A 45 -22.18 -10.98 -6.28
CA CYS A 45 -22.91 -11.51 -5.13
C CYS A 45 -22.39 -10.93 -3.79
N SER A 46 -21.73 -9.78 -3.84
CA SER A 46 -21.14 -9.13 -2.67
C SER A 46 -22.15 -8.67 -1.61
N GLY A 47 -21.68 -8.48 -0.37
CA GLY A 47 -22.50 -7.90 0.71
C GLY A 47 -23.68 -8.79 1.13
N ASN A 48 -23.52 -10.11 1.07
CA ASN A 48 -24.56 -11.08 1.42
C ASN A 48 -24.16 -11.87 2.69
N GLN A 49 -24.86 -12.98 2.96
CA GLN A 49 -24.62 -13.85 4.12
C GLN A 49 -24.18 -15.26 3.65
N LEU A 50 -23.50 -15.33 2.51
CA LEU A 50 -23.05 -16.59 1.92
C LEU A 50 -21.95 -17.22 2.77
N THR A 51 -22.06 -18.52 3.04
CA THR A 51 -21.01 -19.32 3.70
C THR A 51 -20.31 -20.28 2.73
N THR A 52 -20.83 -20.40 1.51
CA THR A 52 -20.28 -21.19 0.40
C THR A 52 -20.68 -20.54 -0.92
N LEU A 53 -19.92 -20.80 -1.98
CA LEU A 53 -20.24 -20.42 -3.36
C LEU A 53 -20.91 -21.55 -4.14
N GLU A 54 -21.37 -22.62 -3.48
CA GLU A 54 -22.20 -23.64 -4.10
C GLU A 54 -23.40 -23.02 -4.84
N GLY A 55 -23.54 -23.39 -6.12
CA GLY A 55 -24.56 -22.84 -7.02
C GLY A 55 -24.11 -21.60 -7.80
N ALA A 56 -22.93 -21.04 -7.55
CA ALA A 56 -22.38 -19.95 -8.36
C ALA A 56 -22.19 -20.38 -9.84
N PRO A 57 -22.24 -19.43 -10.79
CA PRO A 57 -21.91 -19.71 -12.18
C PRO A 57 -20.48 -20.26 -12.30
N LYS A 58 -20.28 -21.24 -13.18
CA LYS A 58 -19.00 -21.95 -13.31
C LYS A 58 -18.05 -21.33 -14.33
N LYS A 59 -18.56 -20.51 -15.25
CA LYS A 59 -17.76 -19.82 -16.28
C LYS A 59 -18.11 -18.35 -16.31
N ILE A 60 -17.10 -17.50 -16.02
CA ILE A 60 -17.21 -16.05 -15.96
C ILE A 60 -16.30 -15.44 -17.01
N LYS A 61 -16.84 -14.60 -17.90
CA LYS A 61 -16.05 -13.96 -18.96
C LYS A 61 -15.46 -12.61 -18.57
N GLY A 62 -16.00 -11.96 -17.55
CA GLY A 62 -15.47 -10.74 -16.96
C GLY A 62 -15.32 -10.97 -15.47
N ASP A 63 -16.07 -10.23 -14.66
CA ASP A 63 -15.76 -10.07 -13.24
C ASP A 63 -16.59 -11.01 -12.35
N PHE A 64 -15.97 -11.53 -11.30
CA PHE A 64 -16.64 -12.28 -10.25
C PHE A 64 -16.35 -11.63 -8.89
N ASN A 65 -17.39 -11.05 -8.30
CA ASN A 65 -17.30 -10.42 -6.99
C ASN A 65 -18.16 -11.17 -5.96
N CYS A 66 -17.49 -11.71 -4.94
CA CYS A 66 -18.09 -12.37 -3.79
C CYS A 66 -17.68 -11.73 -2.45
N SER A 67 -17.19 -10.49 -2.45
CA SER A 67 -16.69 -9.82 -1.25
C SER A 67 -17.79 -9.49 -0.23
N GLY A 68 -17.40 -9.27 1.03
CA GLY A 68 -18.35 -8.90 2.08
C GLY A 68 -19.36 -10.01 2.38
N ASN A 69 -18.90 -11.26 2.51
CA ASN A 69 -19.72 -12.43 2.83
C ASN A 69 -19.16 -13.14 4.10
N LEU A 70 -19.58 -14.38 4.35
CA LEU A 70 -19.17 -15.19 5.50
C LEU A 70 -18.42 -16.45 5.06
N LEU A 71 -17.77 -16.42 3.89
CA LEU A 71 -17.08 -17.55 3.28
C LEU A 71 -15.86 -17.95 4.13
N GLN A 72 -15.64 -19.27 4.29
CA GLN A 72 -14.45 -19.83 4.96
C GLN A 72 -13.49 -20.52 3.98
N SER A 73 -14.02 -20.95 2.83
CA SER A 73 -13.30 -21.43 1.65
C SER A 73 -13.95 -20.84 0.40
N LEU A 74 -13.31 -21.01 -0.76
CA LEU A 74 -13.87 -20.62 -2.07
C LEU A 74 -14.53 -21.81 -2.78
N ASP A 75 -14.87 -22.86 -2.04
CA ASP A 75 -15.57 -24.02 -2.60
C ASP A 75 -16.85 -23.59 -3.33
N GLY A 76 -16.94 -24.00 -4.59
CA GLY A 76 -18.06 -23.65 -5.47
C GLY A 76 -17.80 -22.46 -6.39
N ALA A 77 -16.72 -21.70 -6.19
CA ALA A 77 -16.29 -20.62 -7.09
C ALA A 77 -16.14 -21.06 -8.56
N PRO A 78 -16.14 -20.11 -9.51
CA PRO A 78 -15.82 -20.40 -10.90
C PRO A 78 -14.38 -20.91 -11.06
N GLU A 79 -14.17 -21.82 -12.02
CA GLU A 79 -12.84 -22.36 -12.32
C GLU A 79 -11.96 -21.34 -13.08
N GLU A 80 -12.58 -20.57 -13.98
CA GLU A 80 -11.92 -19.58 -14.84
C GLU A 80 -12.64 -18.23 -14.74
N VAL A 81 -11.85 -17.17 -14.52
CA VAL A 81 -12.31 -15.78 -14.48
C VAL A 81 -11.42 -14.93 -15.39
N HIS A 82 -12.02 -14.33 -16.41
CA HIS A 82 -11.29 -13.58 -17.44
C HIS A 82 -11.25 -12.06 -17.18
N GLY A 83 -11.88 -11.59 -16.11
CA GLY A 83 -11.74 -10.24 -15.56
C GLY A 83 -11.23 -10.31 -14.13
N ASP A 84 -11.85 -9.55 -13.24
CA ASP A 84 -11.42 -9.42 -11.84
C ASP A 84 -12.05 -10.50 -10.94
N PHE A 85 -11.29 -10.99 -9.97
CA PHE A 85 -11.78 -11.88 -8.93
C PHE A 85 -11.63 -11.23 -7.55
N ASP A 86 -12.76 -10.84 -6.95
CA ASP A 86 -12.81 -10.23 -5.63
C ASP A 86 -13.49 -11.17 -4.62
N CYS A 87 -12.69 -11.68 -3.68
CA CYS A 87 -13.13 -12.47 -2.53
C CYS A 87 -12.80 -11.78 -1.19
N SER A 88 -12.60 -10.46 -1.22
CA SER A 88 -12.24 -9.69 -0.03
C SER A 88 -13.32 -9.67 1.06
N ASP A 89 -12.94 -9.27 2.27
CA ASP A 89 -13.83 -9.06 3.42
C ASP A 89 -14.74 -10.29 3.70
N ASN A 90 -14.11 -11.45 3.84
CA ASN A 90 -14.73 -12.73 4.17
C ASN A 90 -14.10 -13.32 5.46
N ARG A 91 -14.21 -14.64 5.67
CA ARG A 91 -13.59 -15.37 6.79
C ARG A 91 -12.63 -16.45 6.30
N LEU A 92 -12.05 -16.27 5.11
CA LEU A 92 -11.20 -17.26 4.46
C LEU A 92 -9.95 -17.52 5.31
N THR A 93 -9.63 -18.79 5.51
CA THR A 93 -8.37 -19.23 6.17
C THR A 93 -7.35 -19.79 5.19
N ASN A 94 -7.80 -20.12 3.98
CA ASN A 94 -7.00 -20.49 2.81
C ASN A 94 -7.72 -19.98 1.54
N LEU A 95 -7.11 -20.19 0.38
CA LEU A 95 -7.71 -19.89 -0.93
C LEU A 95 -8.11 -21.17 -1.67
N ASP A 96 -8.39 -22.26 -0.95
CA ASP A 96 -8.80 -23.51 -1.60
C ASP A 96 -10.13 -23.28 -2.32
N GLY A 97 -10.19 -23.74 -3.57
CA GLY A 97 -11.32 -23.50 -4.47
C GLY A 97 -11.22 -22.18 -5.24
N SER A 98 -10.14 -21.41 -5.10
CA SER A 98 -9.86 -20.24 -5.93
C SER A 98 -9.85 -20.61 -7.43
N PRO A 99 -10.24 -19.69 -8.34
CA PRO A 99 -10.02 -19.90 -9.76
C PRO A 99 -8.55 -20.18 -10.07
N VAL A 100 -8.30 -21.09 -11.01
CA VAL A 100 -6.94 -21.41 -11.50
C VAL A 100 -6.36 -20.29 -12.36
N PHE A 101 -7.23 -19.45 -12.93
CA PHE A 101 -6.86 -18.41 -13.87
C PHE A 101 -7.68 -17.14 -13.60
N VAL A 102 -6.97 -16.03 -13.42
CA VAL A 102 -7.52 -14.68 -13.28
C VAL A 102 -6.69 -13.74 -14.17
N MET A 103 -7.32 -13.14 -15.17
CA MET A 103 -6.65 -12.23 -16.10
C MET A 103 -6.57 -10.80 -15.56
N GLY A 104 -7.60 -10.35 -14.85
CA GLY A 104 -7.64 -9.01 -14.26
C GLY A 104 -6.99 -8.96 -12.88
N ASP A 105 -7.65 -8.25 -11.98
CA ASP A 105 -7.22 -8.06 -10.60
C ASP A 105 -7.63 -9.26 -9.72
N PHE A 106 -6.81 -9.59 -8.73
CA PHE A 106 -7.13 -10.60 -7.72
C PHE A 106 -7.06 -9.98 -6.32
N SER A 107 -8.20 -9.97 -5.63
CA SER A 107 -8.30 -9.46 -4.27
C SER A 107 -8.78 -10.55 -3.31
N CYS A 108 -7.97 -10.80 -2.27
CA CYS A 108 -8.30 -11.62 -1.11
C CYS A 108 -8.16 -10.85 0.21
N ALA A 109 -8.20 -9.51 0.12
CA ALA A 109 -7.99 -8.62 1.25
C ALA A 109 -9.01 -8.82 2.38
N GLY A 110 -8.68 -8.49 3.62
CA GLY A 110 -9.68 -8.49 4.71
C GLY A 110 -10.16 -9.88 5.13
N ASN A 111 -9.29 -10.88 5.09
CA ASN A 111 -9.59 -12.27 5.46
C ASN A 111 -8.79 -12.71 6.71
N GLN A 112 -8.70 -14.02 6.95
CA GLN A 112 -7.98 -14.61 8.08
C GLN A 112 -6.80 -15.48 7.59
N LEU A 113 -6.26 -15.19 6.41
CA LEU A 113 -5.21 -15.97 5.76
C LEU A 113 -3.89 -15.84 6.51
N ILE A 114 -3.21 -16.96 6.78
CA ILE A 114 -1.90 -17.00 7.43
C ILE A 114 -0.77 -17.27 6.41
N SER A 115 -1.12 -17.89 5.29
CA SER A 115 -0.28 -18.25 4.16
C SER A 115 -1.15 -18.31 2.90
N LEU A 116 -0.56 -18.06 1.73
CA LEU A 116 -1.22 -18.25 0.42
C LEU A 116 -0.75 -19.53 -0.30
N ARG A 117 0.23 -20.22 0.27
CA ARG A 117 0.70 -21.51 -0.23
C ARG A 117 -0.41 -22.55 -0.20
N GLN A 118 -0.59 -23.26 -1.31
CA GLN A 118 -1.44 -24.45 -1.39
C GLN A 118 -0.92 -25.56 -0.46
N GLU A 119 -1.78 -26.13 0.37
CA GLU A 119 -1.41 -27.30 1.16
C GLU A 119 -1.29 -28.54 0.24
N LEU A 120 -0.18 -29.27 0.37
CA LEU A 120 0.08 -30.47 -0.42
C LEU A 120 -0.92 -31.57 -0.02
N GLY A 121 -1.96 -31.79 -0.82
CA GLY A 121 -2.94 -32.84 -0.52
C GLY A 121 -4.03 -33.06 -1.56
N ASP A 122 -4.39 -32.04 -2.34
CA ASP A 122 -5.45 -32.16 -3.33
C ASP A 122 -5.07 -31.43 -4.63
N ALA A 123 -4.74 -32.21 -5.67
CA ALA A 123 -4.34 -31.69 -6.98
C ALA A 123 -5.48 -30.96 -7.72
N ASN A 124 -6.70 -31.01 -7.17
CA ASN A 124 -7.91 -30.45 -7.81
C ASN A 124 -8.37 -29.12 -7.20
N HIS A 125 -7.78 -28.64 -6.11
CA HIS A 125 -8.13 -27.35 -5.50
C HIS A 125 -6.97 -26.39 -5.67
N ALA A 126 -7.08 -25.47 -6.63
CA ALA A 126 -6.07 -24.46 -6.87
C ALA A 126 -5.95 -23.53 -5.65
N GLY A 127 -4.70 -23.25 -5.25
CA GLY A 127 -4.41 -22.20 -4.29
C GLY A 127 -4.45 -20.82 -4.95
N CYS A 128 -3.70 -19.87 -4.42
CA CYS A 128 -3.51 -18.57 -5.05
C CYS A 128 -3.04 -18.71 -6.51
N PRO A 129 -3.57 -17.91 -7.46
CA PRO A 129 -3.12 -17.99 -8.86
C PRO A 129 -1.61 -17.71 -8.99
N GLU A 130 -0.94 -18.42 -9.90
CA GLU A 130 0.50 -18.25 -10.13
C GLU A 130 0.84 -16.93 -10.85
N VAL A 131 -0.11 -16.43 -11.65
CA VAL A 131 0.00 -15.22 -12.48
C VAL A 131 -1.27 -14.39 -12.32
N VAL A 132 -1.10 -13.09 -12.13
CA VAL A 132 -2.16 -12.08 -12.13
C VAL A 132 -1.70 -10.95 -13.06
N GLU A 133 -2.41 -10.68 -14.15
CA GLU A 133 -1.98 -9.64 -15.09
C GLU A 133 -2.34 -8.22 -14.59
N GLY A 134 -3.32 -8.11 -13.69
CA GLY A 134 -3.68 -6.88 -12.99
C GLY A 134 -3.01 -6.72 -11.62
N ASP A 135 -3.76 -6.10 -10.71
CA ASP A 135 -3.37 -5.85 -9.33
C ASP A 135 -3.58 -7.09 -8.45
N PHE A 136 -2.66 -7.32 -7.52
CA PHE A 136 -2.76 -8.37 -6.52
C PHE A 136 -2.87 -7.77 -5.12
N ASN A 137 -4.03 -7.97 -4.47
CA ASN A 137 -4.28 -7.46 -3.14
C ASN A 137 -4.52 -8.59 -2.12
N CYS A 138 -3.58 -8.74 -1.19
CA CYS A 138 -3.66 -9.65 -0.05
C CYS A 138 -3.60 -8.93 1.30
N SER A 139 -3.89 -7.64 1.31
CA SER A 139 -3.83 -6.78 2.50
C SER A 139 -4.81 -7.20 3.60
N ARG A 140 -4.63 -6.68 4.81
CA ARG A 140 -5.56 -6.86 5.94
C ARG A 140 -5.85 -8.35 6.23
N ASN A 141 -4.78 -9.15 6.32
CA ASN A 141 -4.83 -10.58 6.62
C ASN A 141 -3.95 -10.88 7.86
N LYS A 142 -3.58 -12.15 8.06
CA LYS A 142 -2.65 -12.60 9.11
C LYS A 142 -1.41 -13.24 8.50
N LEU A 143 -1.03 -12.83 7.28
CA LEU A 143 0.07 -13.45 6.55
C LEU A 143 1.38 -13.26 7.31
N THR A 144 2.10 -14.36 7.47
CA THR A 144 3.44 -14.37 8.10
C THR A 144 4.57 -14.59 7.08
N THR A 145 4.19 -14.98 5.86
CA THR A 145 5.07 -15.21 4.71
C THR A 145 4.35 -14.79 3.43
N LEU A 146 5.10 -14.43 2.39
CA LEU A 146 4.61 -14.23 1.03
C LEU A 146 4.87 -15.48 0.15
N ASP A 147 5.23 -16.61 0.76
CA ASP A 147 5.30 -17.87 0.02
C ASP A 147 3.90 -18.25 -0.51
N GLY A 148 3.81 -18.52 -1.82
CA GLY A 148 2.57 -18.87 -2.50
C GLY A 148 1.82 -17.70 -3.14
N VAL A 149 2.32 -16.47 -3.03
CA VAL A 149 1.80 -15.33 -3.84
C VAL A 149 2.12 -15.54 -5.33
N PRO A 150 1.41 -14.85 -6.24
CA PRO A 150 1.72 -14.93 -7.67
C PRO A 150 3.16 -14.51 -7.94
N HIS A 151 3.84 -15.23 -8.82
CA HIS A 151 5.23 -14.90 -9.17
C HIS A 151 5.31 -13.73 -10.17
N ILE A 152 4.22 -13.50 -10.90
CA ILE A 152 4.06 -12.40 -11.86
C ILE A 152 2.80 -11.63 -11.48
N VAL A 153 2.98 -10.33 -11.21
CA VAL A 153 1.90 -9.37 -10.99
C VAL A 153 2.12 -8.22 -11.96
N GLY A 154 1.16 -8.00 -12.86
CA GLY A 154 1.28 -7.01 -13.93
C GLY A 154 0.92 -5.58 -13.51
N GLY A 155 0.26 -5.41 -12.36
CA GLY A 155 -0.06 -4.12 -11.75
C GLY A 155 0.60 -3.94 -10.38
N ASN A 156 -0.20 -3.47 -9.43
CA ASN A 156 0.17 -3.20 -8.04
C ASN A 156 0.21 -4.49 -7.22
N PHE A 157 1.05 -4.51 -6.20
CA PHE A 157 1.12 -5.60 -5.22
C PHE A 157 0.97 -5.02 -3.82
N ASP A 158 -0.17 -5.34 -3.19
CA ASP A 158 -0.50 -4.87 -1.85
C ASP A 158 -0.52 -6.04 -0.87
N CYS A 159 0.43 -6.02 0.08
CA CYS A 159 0.50 -6.93 1.21
C CYS A 159 0.50 -6.18 2.56
N SER A 160 -0.03 -4.96 2.57
CA SER A 160 -0.16 -4.13 3.76
C SER A 160 -1.02 -4.78 4.85
N ASP A 161 -0.90 -4.32 6.09
CA ASP A 161 -1.74 -4.76 7.21
C ASP A 161 -1.71 -6.29 7.41
N ASN A 162 -0.50 -6.83 7.57
CA ASN A 162 -0.26 -8.26 7.79
C ASN A 162 0.71 -8.46 8.97
N GLN A 163 1.25 -9.68 9.12
CA GLN A 163 2.18 -10.04 10.19
C GLN A 163 3.55 -10.47 9.62
N LEU A 164 3.93 -9.91 8.47
CA LEU A 164 5.17 -10.25 7.79
C LEU A 164 6.39 -9.76 8.58
N ALA A 165 7.32 -10.66 8.85
CA ALA A 165 8.61 -10.33 9.46
C ALA A 165 9.72 -10.07 8.42
N THR A 166 9.55 -10.60 7.20
CA THR A 166 10.44 -10.43 6.04
C THR A 166 9.60 -10.39 4.76
N LEU A 167 10.19 -9.93 3.65
CA LEU A 167 9.57 -9.94 2.33
C LEU A 167 9.95 -11.18 1.50
N LYS A 168 10.45 -12.25 2.15
CA LYS A 168 10.76 -13.50 1.45
C LYS A 168 9.48 -14.07 0.81
N GLY A 169 9.58 -14.48 -0.46
CA GLY A 169 8.44 -14.95 -1.25
C GLY A 169 7.84 -13.89 -2.17
N ALA A 170 8.09 -12.59 -1.91
CA ALA A 170 7.60 -11.50 -2.75
C ALA A 170 8.08 -11.61 -4.21
N PRO A 171 7.28 -11.13 -5.17
CA PRO A 171 7.72 -11.02 -6.56
C PRO A 171 8.98 -10.17 -6.68
N LYS A 172 9.86 -10.51 -7.63
CA LYS A 172 11.15 -9.81 -7.78
C LYS A 172 11.05 -8.49 -8.54
N LYS A 173 10.03 -8.36 -9.38
CA LYS A 173 9.75 -7.16 -10.17
C LYS A 173 8.27 -6.84 -10.05
N ILE A 174 7.95 -5.58 -9.85
CA ILE A 174 6.59 -5.06 -9.75
C ILE A 174 6.42 -3.95 -10.79
N HIS A 175 5.35 -4.04 -11.56
CA HIS A 175 5.07 -3.14 -12.68
C HIS A 175 4.30 -1.88 -12.25
N GLY A 176 3.50 -1.97 -11.19
CA GLY A 176 2.89 -0.84 -10.50
C GLY A 176 3.58 -0.54 -9.17
N ASP A 177 2.77 -0.31 -8.15
CA ASP A 177 3.16 0.02 -6.79
C ASP A 177 3.40 -1.25 -5.95
N PHE A 178 4.30 -1.17 -4.98
CA PHE A 178 4.51 -2.23 -3.99
C PHE A 178 4.28 -1.68 -2.59
N ASP A 179 3.20 -2.14 -1.94
CA ASP A 179 2.85 -1.75 -0.58
C ASP A 179 3.06 -2.92 0.40
N CYS A 180 3.93 -2.70 1.37
CA CYS A 180 4.19 -3.60 2.49
C CYS A 180 4.10 -2.88 3.85
N SER A 181 3.31 -1.80 3.91
CA SER A 181 3.03 -1.02 5.11
C SER A 181 2.39 -1.84 6.23
N ASN A 182 2.44 -1.34 7.46
CA ASN A 182 1.73 -1.91 8.61
C ASN A 182 1.99 -3.41 8.80
N ASN A 183 3.28 -3.77 8.87
CA ASN A 183 3.74 -5.13 9.07
C ASN A 183 4.74 -5.19 10.24
N GLN A 184 5.42 -6.32 10.42
CA GLN A 184 6.43 -6.52 11.46
C GLN A 184 7.84 -6.59 10.86
N LEU A 185 8.07 -5.94 9.71
CA LEU A 185 9.32 -6.04 8.97
C LEU A 185 10.47 -5.41 9.76
N THR A 186 11.52 -6.19 9.96
CA THR A 186 12.80 -5.70 10.51
C THR A 186 13.86 -5.51 9.42
N THR A 187 13.61 -6.06 8.23
CA THR A 187 14.45 -6.01 7.04
C THR A 187 13.58 -6.02 5.79
N LEU A 188 14.09 -5.40 4.72
CA LEU A 188 13.47 -5.46 3.39
C LEU A 188 14.03 -6.61 2.53
N GLU A 189 14.98 -7.38 3.08
CA GLU A 189 15.53 -8.55 2.39
C GLU A 189 14.41 -9.52 1.95
N GLY A 190 14.52 -10.01 0.71
CA GLY A 190 13.51 -10.87 0.09
C GLY A 190 12.55 -10.13 -0.84
N GLY A 191 12.41 -8.81 -0.69
CA GLY A 191 11.50 -7.97 -1.47
C GLY A 191 11.89 -7.80 -2.96
N PRO A 192 11.08 -7.04 -3.71
CA PRO A 192 11.37 -6.72 -5.11
C PRO A 192 12.65 -5.91 -5.24
N CYS A 193 13.41 -6.16 -6.30
CA CYS A 193 14.60 -5.36 -6.61
C CYS A 193 14.29 -4.14 -7.49
N CYS A 194 13.21 -4.21 -8.27
CA CYS A 194 12.76 -3.18 -9.21
C CYS A 194 11.25 -2.96 -9.04
N ILE A 195 10.85 -1.71 -8.80
CA ILE A 195 9.46 -1.27 -8.70
C ILE A 195 9.27 -0.11 -9.68
N ALA A 196 8.33 -0.26 -10.61
CA ALA A 196 8.07 0.76 -11.63
C ALA A 196 7.13 1.88 -11.14
N GLY A 197 6.34 1.65 -10.09
CA GLY A 197 5.55 2.66 -9.39
C GLY A 197 6.19 3.12 -8.08
N ASP A 198 5.35 3.28 -7.08
CA ASP A 198 5.67 3.71 -5.71
C ASP A 198 6.09 2.52 -4.83
N PHE A 199 7.04 2.78 -3.92
CA PHE A 199 7.45 1.81 -2.91
C PHE A 199 7.04 2.29 -1.52
N SER A 200 6.09 1.58 -0.91
CA SER A 200 5.53 1.90 0.40
C SER A 200 5.93 0.83 1.42
N CYS A 201 6.64 1.24 2.47
CA CYS A 201 6.97 0.42 3.65
C CYS A 201 6.77 1.11 5.02
N PRO A 202 5.81 2.05 5.19
CA PRO A 202 5.62 2.73 6.45
C PRO A 202 5.12 1.80 7.57
N GLU A 203 5.19 2.28 8.81
CA GLU A 203 4.66 1.59 10.01
C GLU A 203 5.18 0.15 10.13
N ASN A 204 6.51 0.03 10.16
CA ASN A 204 7.25 -1.23 10.32
C ASN A 204 8.32 -1.07 11.42
N GLN A 205 9.20 -2.05 11.56
CA GLN A 205 10.27 -2.07 12.58
C GLN A 205 11.66 -1.95 11.96
N LEU A 206 11.77 -1.32 10.78
CA LEU A 206 13.01 -1.22 10.02
C LEU A 206 14.02 -0.33 10.74
N LYS A 207 15.25 -0.83 10.91
CA LYS A 207 16.39 -0.06 11.43
C LYS A 207 17.30 0.49 10.33
N SER A 208 17.18 -0.06 9.12
CA SER A 208 17.89 0.36 7.92
C SER A 208 17.10 -0.01 6.66
N LEU A 209 17.33 0.70 5.56
CA LEU A 209 16.77 0.37 4.23
C LEU A 209 17.56 -0.73 3.49
N LYS A 210 18.51 -1.40 4.17
CA LYS A 210 19.29 -2.48 3.56
C LYS A 210 18.34 -3.59 3.08
N GLY A 211 18.58 -4.06 1.86
CA GLY A 211 17.76 -5.10 1.23
C GLY A 211 16.53 -4.56 0.50
N GLY A 212 16.25 -3.26 0.58
CA GLY A 212 15.16 -2.62 -0.18
C GLY A 212 15.39 -2.62 -1.69
N ALA A 213 14.36 -2.20 -2.42
CA ALA A 213 14.40 -2.09 -3.87
C ALA A 213 15.56 -1.19 -4.32
N ARG A 214 16.27 -1.57 -5.38
CA ARG A 214 17.39 -0.79 -5.91
C ARG A 214 16.93 0.30 -6.86
N GLU A 215 15.84 0.02 -7.57
CA GLU A 215 15.24 0.90 -8.56
C GLU A 215 13.76 1.08 -8.21
N VAL A 216 13.38 2.34 -7.96
CA VAL A 216 12.00 2.76 -7.74
C VAL A 216 11.79 3.99 -8.63
N SER A 217 10.78 3.97 -9.49
CA SER A 217 10.56 5.07 -10.43
C SER A 217 9.61 6.14 -9.88
N GLY A 218 8.74 5.77 -8.94
CA GLY A 218 7.79 6.66 -8.30
C GLY A 218 8.30 7.29 -7.00
N SER A 219 7.43 7.31 -6.00
CA SER A 219 7.67 7.75 -4.63
C SER A 219 8.24 6.61 -3.77
N VAL A 220 8.90 6.99 -2.67
CA VAL A 220 9.38 6.05 -1.65
C VAL A 220 8.87 6.54 -0.30
N ASP A 221 8.07 5.74 0.37
CA ASP A 221 7.62 5.98 1.73
C ASP A 221 8.22 4.93 2.68
N CYS A 222 9.02 5.40 3.62
CA CYS A 222 9.61 4.61 4.70
C CYS A 222 9.35 5.26 6.07
N SER A 223 8.26 6.02 6.18
CA SER A 223 7.85 6.70 7.40
C SER A 223 7.47 5.73 8.54
N GLY A 224 7.34 6.22 9.77
CA GLY A 224 6.85 5.40 10.89
C GLY A 224 7.71 4.16 11.18
N ASN A 225 9.03 4.29 11.10
CA ASN A 225 9.98 3.18 11.30
C ASN A 225 11.01 3.52 12.41
N GLN A 226 12.06 2.71 12.53
CA GLN A 226 13.15 2.91 13.51
C GLN A 226 14.47 3.24 12.81
N LEU A 227 14.43 3.85 11.62
CA LEU A 227 15.60 4.16 10.81
C LEU A 227 16.51 5.16 11.54
N THR A 228 17.81 4.87 11.55
CA THR A 228 18.85 5.77 12.09
C THR A 228 19.70 6.42 11.00
N SER A 229 19.60 5.92 9.76
CA SER A 229 20.20 6.52 8.57
C SER A 229 19.40 6.14 7.33
N LEU A 230 19.59 6.89 6.24
CA LEU A 230 19.01 6.62 4.93
C LEU A 230 20.00 5.92 3.99
N LEU A 231 21.05 5.31 4.55
CA LEU A 231 21.95 4.47 3.75
C LEU A 231 21.13 3.39 3.05
N TRP A 232 21.56 3.03 1.83
CA TRP A 232 20.89 2.08 0.95
C TRP A 232 19.62 2.59 0.27
N SER A 233 19.21 3.84 0.50
CA SER A 233 18.16 4.48 -0.30
C SER A 233 18.62 4.73 -1.75
N GLN A 234 17.65 5.01 -2.62
CA GLN A 234 17.88 5.31 -4.02
C GLN A 234 18.51 6.71 -4.17
N LYS A 235 19.51 6.83 -5.04
CA LYS A 235 20.17 8.12 -5.29
C LYS A 235 19.26 9.18 -5.91
N LYS A 236 18.24 8.74 -6.66
CA LYS A 236 17.25 9.59 -7.32
C LYS A 236 15.88 8.99 -7.09
N VAL A 237 14.95 9.82 -6.69
CA VAL A 237 13.54 9.47 -6.54
C VAL A 237 12.75 10.55 -7.27
N HIS A 238 11.92 10.17 -8.24
CA HIS A 238 11.21 11.16 -9.04
C HIS A 238 9.96 11.69 -8.33
N GLY A 239 9.37 10.89 -7.43
CA GLY A 239 8.23 11.26 -6.61
C GLY A 239 8.62 11.89 -5.27
N ILE A 240 7.79 11.59 -4.27
CA ILE A 240 7.98 11.99 -2.89
C ILE A 240 8.94 11.00 -2.22
N PHE A 241 9.86 11.50 -1.40
CA PHE A 241 10.61 10.67 -0.47
C PHE A 241 10.16 11.00 0.95
N ASP A 242 9.37 10.12 1.56
CA ASP A 242 8.92 10.26 2.94
C ASP A 242 9.73 9.33 3.85
N CYS A 243 10.41 9.95 4.82
CA CYS A 243 11.16 9.28 5.87
C CYS A 243 10.81 9.86 7.25
N SER A 244 9.61 10.43 7.36
CA SER A 244 9.08 11.03 8.58
C SER A 244 8.89 10.01 9.70
N GLY A 245 8.74 10.47 10.94
CA GLY A 245 8.44 9.59 12.07
C GLY A 245 9.48 8.49 12.31
N ASN A 246 10.77 8.82 12.17
CA ASN A 246 11.88 7.89 12.33
C ASN A 246 12.84 8.35 13.45
N ARG A 247 14.03 7.73 13.55
CA ARG A 247 15.07 8.06 14.54
C ARG A 247 16.32 8.63 13.87
N LEU A 248 16.15 9.33 12.75
CA LEU A 248 17.26 9.89 11.99
C LEU A 248 17.92 11.03 12.78
N THR A 249 19.25 10.98 12.90
CA THR A 249 20.07 12.07 13.47
C THR A 249 20.81 12.86 12.39
N SER A 250 20.88 12.31 11.17
CA SER A 250 21.40 12.96 9.98
C SER A 250 20.66 12.45 8.74
N LEU A 251 20.72 13.19 7.63
CA LEU A 251 20.18 12.77 6.33
C LEU A 251 21.20 12.01 5.48
N LYS A 252 22.21 11.40 6.11
CA LYS A 252 23.24 10.64 5.39
C LYS A 252 22.58 9.49 4.62
N GLY A 253 22.81 9.47 3.31
CA GLY A 253 22.23 8.49 2.40
C GLY A 253 20.90 8.91 1.77
N ALA A 254 20.37 10.11 2.06
CA ALA A 254 19.19 10.62 1.38
C ALA A 254 19.42 10.75 -0.15
N PRO A 255 18.35 10.71 -0.97
CA PRO A 255 18.47 10.93 -2.41
C PRO A 255 19.04 12.33 -2.73
N GLU A 256 19.76 12.44 -3.84
CA GLU A 256 20.36 13.70 -4.30
C GLU A 256 19.31 14.61 -4.98
N GLU A 257 18.32 14.00 -5.63
CA GLU A 257 17.25 14.67 -6.35
C GLU A 257 15.89 14.02 -6.05
N VAL A 258 14.93 14.86 -5.66
CA VAL A 258 13.56 14.47 -5.30
C VAL A 258 12.53 15.48 -5.81
N ASN A 259 11.28 15.04 -5.99
CA ASN A 259 10.20 16.00 -6.12
C ASN A 259 9.91 16.66 -4.78
N ALA A 260 9.48 15.89 -3.77
CA ALA A 260 9.33 16.39 -2.40
C ALA A 260 10.12 15.54 -1.40
N PHE A 261 10.57 16.15 -0.32
CA PHE A 261 11.30 15.49 0.76
C PHE A 261 10.62 15.75 2.09
N LEU A 262 10.12 14.69 2.72
CA LEU A 262 9.44 14.75 4.01
C LEU A 262 10.30 14.00 5.03
N CYS A 263 10.86 14.73 6.00
CA CYS A 263 11.72 14.19 7.05
C CYS A 263 11.31 14.68 8.44
N TYR A 264 10.05 15.08 8.59
CA TYR A 264 9.52 15.60 9.84
C TYR A 264 9.44 14.52 10.93
N GLY A 265 9.39 14.93 12.21
CA GLY A 265 9.25 13.98 13.31
C GLY A 265 10.46 13.05 13.46
N ASN A 266 11.67 13.60 13.35
CA ASN A 266 12.95 12.90 13.51
C ASN A 266 13.79 13.54 14.62
N GLN A 267 15.07 13.16 14.74
CA GLN A 267 16.02 13.67 15.73
C GLN A 267 17.16 14.45 15.04
N LEU A 268 16.87 15.10 13.91
CA LEU A 268 17.88 15.80 13.12
C LEU A 268 18.36 17.04 13.87
N THR A 269 19.68 17.20 13.97
CA THR A 269 20.35 18.38 14.55
C THR A 269 20.91 19.31 13.47
N SER A 270 21.04 18.82 12.23
CA SER A 270 21.38 19.60 11.04
C SER A 270 20.73 18.99 9.80
N LEU A 271 20.65 19.76 8.73
CA LEU A 271 20.16 19.29 7.42
C LEU A 271 21.31 18.88 6.49
N LYS A 272 22.51 18.62 7.03
CA LYS A 272 23.63 18.12 6.22
C LYS A 272 23.23 16.82 5.53
N CYS A 273 23.60 16.71 4.25
CA CYS A 273 23.20 15.64 3.33
C CYS A 273 21.72 15.65 2.91
N ALA A 274 20.97 16.73 3.14
CA ALA A 274 19.67 16.90 2.50
C ALA A 274 19.79 16.88 0.95
N PRO A 275 18.74 16.47 0.23
CA PRO A 275 18.71 16.55 -1.22
C PRO A 275 19.05 17.95 -1.73
N GLU A 276 19.93 18.05 -2.73
CA GLU A 276 20.33 19.35 -3.29
C GLU A 276 19.25 19.94 -4.21
N LYS A 277 18.48 19.06 -4.86
CA LYS A 277 17.44 19.41 -5.83
C LYS A 277 16.08 18.95 -5.33
N VAL A 278 15.30 19.89 -4.82
CA VAL A 278 13.92 19.66 -4.37
C VAL A 278 12.96 20.46 -5.25
N LYS A 279 12.17 19.77 -6.08
CA LYS A 279 11.27 20.40 -7.07
C LYS A 279 9.89 20.78 -6.52
N GLY A 280 9.56 20.32 -5.33
CA GLY A 280 8.29 20.48 -4.64
C GLY A 280 8.55 20.92 -3.20
N HIS A 281 7.94 20.21 -2.24
CA HIS A 281 7.98 20.56 -0.83
C HIS A 281 9.22 20.01 -0.10
N PHE A 282 9.69 20.73 0.91
CA PHE A 282 10.68 20.26 1.86
C PHE A 282 10.14 20.45 3.28
N ASP A 283 9.88 19.34 3.97
CA ASP A 283 9.39 19.37 5.35
C ASP A 283 10.41 18.74 6.30
N CYS A 284 11.00 19.57 7.15
CA CYS A 284 11.90 19.19 8.23
C CYS A 284 11.35 19.60 9.60
N SER A 285 10.03 19.74 9.72
CA SER A 285 9.38 20.12 10.98
C SER A 285 9.55 19.05 12.07
N ALA A 286 9.30 19.42 13.32
CA ALA A 286 9.37 18.53 14.48
C ALA A 286 10.71 17.75 14.55
N ASN A 287 11.81 18.51 14.60
CA ASN A 287 13.19 18.00 14.72
C ASN A 287 13.94 18.78 15.81
N GLN A 288 15.27 18.63 15.89
CA GLN A 288 16.13 19.29 16.88
C GLN A 288 17.09 20.29 16.21
N LEU A 289 16.66 20.90 15.09
CA LEU A 289 17.49 21.83 14.32
C LEU A 289 17.70 23.14 15.09
N ILE A 290 18.95 23.57 15.22
CA ILE A 290 19.31 24.88 15.79
C ILE A 290 19.58 25.95 14.72
N SER A 291 19.83 25.51 13.48
CA SER A 291 20.01 26.33 12.29
C SER A 291 19.49 25.56 11.06
N LEU A 292 19.39 26.25 9.92
CA LEU A 292 19.06 25.67 8.62
C LEU A 292 20.32 25.37 7.78
N GLU A 293 21.45 25.11 8.44
CA GLU A 293 22.67 24.66 7.77
C GLU A 293 22.46 23.29 7.12
N GLY A 294 22.79 23.21 5.82
CA GLY A 294 22.63 21.99 5.02
C GLY A 294 21.30 21.90 4.28
N ALA A 295 20.33 22.81 4.55
CA ALA A 295 19.09 22.89 3.80
C ALA A 295 19.33 23.02 2.27
N PRO A 296 18.42 22.52 1.43
CA PRO A 296 18.47 22.76 -0.01
C PRO A 296 18.57 24.27 -0.32
N LYS A 297 19.42 24.66 -1.27
CA LYS A 297 19.58 26.08 -1.63
C LYS A 297 18.29 26.70 -2.18
N LYS A 298 17.49 25.89 -2.88
CA LYS A 298 16.24 26.30 -3.51
C LYS A 298 15.20 25.20 -3.31
N VAL A 299 14.02 25.60 -2.84
CA VAL A 299 12.83 24.76 -2.78
C VAL A 299 11.75 25.45 -3.60
N LYS A 300 11.14 24.73 -4.55
CA LYS A 300 10.14 25.34 -5.43
C LYS A 300 8.75 25.39 -4.79
N GLY A 301 8.41 24.43 -3.94
CA GLY A 301 7.19 24.42 -3.15
C GLY A 301 7.40 25.06 -1.77
N ASN A 302 6.68 24.53 -0.79
CA ASN A 302 6.73 24.98 0.60
C ASN A 302 7.99 24.48 1.31
N PHE A 303 8.51 25.29 2.23
CA PHE A 303 9.57 24.92 3.14
C PHE A 303 9.03 25.00 4.57
N ASN A 304 8.91 23.84 5.24
CA ASN A 304 8.41 23.76 6.61
C ASN A 304 9.53 23.34 7.56
N CYS A 305 9.86 24.23 8.50
CA CYS A 305 10.84 24.02 9.57
C CYS A 305 10.24 24.23 10.96
N SER A 306 8.92 24.10 11.08
CA SER A 306 8.18 24.32 12.32
C SER A 306 8.58 23.33 13.43
N GLY A 307 8.42 23.69 14.70
CA GLY A 307 8.69 22.76 15.80
C GLY A 307 10.15 22.33 15.90
N ASN A 308 11.07 23.26 15.67
CA ASN A 308 12.51 23.06 15.83
C ASN A 308 13.05 23.96 16.96
N GLN A 309 14.38 24.03 17.08
CA GLN A 309 15.10 24.79 18.09
C GLN A 309 15.84 25.98 17.48
N LEU A 310 15.29 26.55 16.39
CA LEU A 310 15.94 27.65 15.67
C LEU A 310 15.96 28.92 16.53
N SER A 311 17.15 29.51 16.65
CA SER A 311 17.36 30.83 17.28
C SER A 311 17.68 31.93 16.26
N ALA A 312 18.12 31.54 15.06
CA ALA A 312 18.35 32.39 13.92
C ALA A 312 18.00 31.64 12.62
N LEU A 313 17.78 32.39 11.54
CA LEU A 313 17.56 31.84 10.20
C LEU A 313 18.87 31.69 9.42
N ASP A 314 19.92 31.25 10.10
CA ASP A 314 21.21 30.99 9.47
C ASP A 314 21.17 29.64 8.73
N GLY A 315 21.68 29.61 7.51
CA GLY A 315 21.66 28.39 6.72
C GLY A 315 22.03 28.55 5.26
N THR A 316 21.88 27.45 4.51
CA THR A 316 22.21 27.36 3.09
C THR A 316 21.05 27.70 2.17
N LEU A 317 19.82 27.73 2.69
CA LEU A 317 18.62 28.10 1.96
C LEU A 317 18.73 29.53 1.40
N LYS A 318 18.24 29.73 0.17
CA LYS A 318 18.22 31.05 -0.49
C LYS A 318 16.86 31.42 -1.07
N LYS A 319 16.11 30.43 -1.55
CA LYS A 319 14.83 30.67 -2.23
C LYS A 319 13.79 29.62 -1.90
N VAL A 320 12.57 30.08 -1.61
CA VAL A 320 11.37 29.27 -1.44
C VAL A 320 10.31 29.77 -2.40
N GLY A 321 9.80 28.87 -3.25
CA GLY A 321 8.82 29.20 -4.28
C GLY A 321 7.37 29.19 -3.79
N GLY A 322 7.07 28.45 -2.72
CA GLY A 322 5.80 28.47 -2.00
C GLY A 322 5.92 29.18 -0.65
N ASP A 323 5.21 28.64 0.34
CA ASP A 323 5.17 29.19 1.70
C ASP A 323 6.40 28.80 2.51
N PHE A 324 6.84 29.71 3.39
CA PHE A 324 7.85 29.44 4.41
C PHE A 324 7.16 29.32 5.77
N ILE A 325 7.25 28.15 6.39
CA ILE A 325 6.51 27.81 7.62
C ILE A 325 7.54 27.54 8.73
N CYS A 326 7.51 28.32 9.79
CA CYS A 326 8.52 28.26 10.87
C CYS A 326 7.92 28.44 12.28
N VAL A 327 6.64 28.12 12.46
CA VAL A 327 5.95 28.23 13.75
C VAL A 327 6.57 27.31 14.81
N LYS A 328 6.37 27.64 16.09
CA LYS A 328 6.79 26.80 17.24
C LYS A 328 8.31 26.55 17.31
N ASN A 329 9.12 27.55 16.97
CA ASN A 329 10.56 27.56 17.28
C ASN A 329 10.83 28.29 18.61
N TYR A 330 12.05 28.19 19.17
CA TYR A 330 12.42 28.90 20.42
C TYR A 330 12.15 30.41 20.33
N HIS A 331 12.40 30.99 19.17
CA HIS A 331 12.03 32.36 18.85
C HIS A 331 11.04 32.39 17.68
N PRO A 332 9.92 33.13 17.81
CA PRO A 332 9.09 33.44 16.66
C PRO A 332 9.87 34.35 15.71
N PHE A 333 9.77 34.09 14.41
CA PHE A 333 10.41 34.91 13.39
C PHE A 333 9.36 35.79 12.72
N GLU A 334 9.53 37.10 12.68
CA GLU A 334 8.60 37.96 11.93
C GLU A 334 8.79 37.77 10.41
N ASP A 335 7.74 37.99 9.61
CA ASP A 335 7.80 37.92 8.14
C ASP A 335 8.97 38.75 7.57
N ALA A 336 9.21 39.94 8.14
CA ALA A 336 10.33 40.79 7.73
C ALA A 336 11.71 40.13 7.96
N GLN A 337 11.89 39.39 9.06
CA GLN A 337 13.13 38.66 9.33
C GLN A 337 13.32 37.49 8.36
N VAL A 338 12.25 36.76 8.06
CA VAL A 338 12.27 35.67 7.08
C VAL A 338 12.63 36.20 5.69
N ARG A 339 12.00 37.29 5.25
CA ARG A 339 12.26 37.90 3.93
C ARG A 339 13.61 38.58 3.83
N ALA A 340 14.19 39.03 4.96
CA ALA A 340 15.57 39.50 4.99
C ALA A 340 16.57 38.34 4.81
N ALA A 341 16.26 37.15 5.33
CA ALA A 341 17.11 35.97 5.20
C ALA A 341 16.97 35.27 3.82
N TYR A 342 15.74 35.17 3.31
CA TYR A 342 15.41 34.32 2.15
C TYR A 342 14.48 35.01 1.14
N ASN A 343 14.62 34.65 -0.13
CA ASN A 343 13.66 35.02 -1.17
C ASN A 343 12.45 34.06 -1.13
N VAL A 344 11.41 34.44 -0.39
CA VAL A 344 10.15 33.69 -0.25
C VAL A 344 9.09 34.31 -1.17
N LYS A 345 8.51 33.50 -2.07
CA LYS A 345 7.43 33.95 -2.96
C LYS A 345 6.03 33.87 -2.33
N GLY A 346 5.79 32.86 -1.51
CA GLY A 346 4.50 32.67 -0.82
C GLY A 346 4.41 33.45 0.49
N ASN A 347 3.56 32.95 1.38
CA ASN A 347 3.36 33.48 2.71
C ASN A 347 4.49 33.06 3.64
N CYS A 348 4.86 33.92 4.59
CA CYS A 348 5.63 33.51 5.76
C CYS A 348 4.64 33.24 6.89
N ILE A 349 4.59 32.00 7.36
CA ILE A 349 3.74 31.56 8.46
C ILE A 349 4.66 31.32 9.66
N SER A 350 4.57 32.19 10.65
CA SER A 350 5.50 32.22 11.78
C SER A 350 4.82 32.47 13.11
#